data_AF-A0A7V1M178-F1
#
_entry.id   AF-A0A7V1M178-F1
#
_cell.length_a   1.000
_cell.length_b   1.000
_cell.length_c   1.000
_cell.angle_alpha   90.00
_cell.angle_beta   90.00
_cell.angle_gamma   90.00
#
_symmetry.space_group_name_H-M   'P 1'
#
loop_
_entity.id
_entity.type
_entity.pdbx_description
1 polymer ?
#
loop_
_entity_poly.entity_id
_entity_poly.type
_entity_poly.pdbx_seq_one_letter_code
_entity_poly.pdbx_strand_id
1 'polypeptide(L)'
;MKRTSLAMMMMLVAGAGSAQTFSLDDNPDAPLTSANYPGLFSAEDPFGLFLPPTAAGLIGPSPTLIPGLAGSTYVDGDLLTVVPPIPFAPVRDVFTVAGTYLNAVSADHEVFNVNQAQEMNIRFSVDRATGGLPGSALAVEAGFSQQPGDIYISERLFPNPGNFVGTLGSGPFAGILATAVIVPGNNFLEIDESMLHLTAGNGVGVFVPPGVPAPMIGPGRHDNVDAFNALPNPTLDIDGDNTTDVDVFMSMPPGEAAAVGFTAADLFAIPKGTPGVVPPPWALGPMMGLNMLGMVPNTQLDSQLDDIDGLVVWDIGDLGPNADFRAEPNRDYALFSLSERSASLRALRSAGIPVDGSTIFFTDFSGAFAVYLFGSQVGISDFAINGQQVANLDALEIRASVAPPCDPCVLADVNMDGMVNPADFAAFIAAYNAGLDIADQNCDGEITPADFAAFIANYNLCS
;
A
#
# COMPACT_ATOMS: atom_id res chain seq x y z
N MET A 1 -48.86 9.92 -29.59
CA MET A 1 -48.12 10.85 -28.71
C MET A 1 -47.17 10.02 -27.87
N LYS A 2 -45.85 10.14 -28.12
CA LYS A 2 -44.79 9.47 -27.38
C LYS A 2 -44.63 10.14 -26.01
N ARG A 3 -44.61 9.35 -24.93
CA ARG A 3 -43.97 9.74 -23.67
C ARG A 3 -42.85 8.74 -23.41
N THR A 4 -41.64 9.26 -23.51
CA THR A 4 -40.38 8.71 -23.04
C THR A 4 -40.39 8.71 -21.51
N SER A 5 -40.22 7.53 -20.90
CA SER A 5 -39.71 7.42 -19.54
C SER A 5 -38.35 6.73 -19.65
N LEU A 6 -37.32 7.54 -19.46
CA LEU A 6 -35.92 7.15 -19.32
C LEU A 6 -35.80 6.51 -17.92
N ALA A 7 -35.75 5.18 -17.85
CA ALA A 7 -35.33 4.50 -16.64
C ALA A 7 -33.81 4.62 -16.56
N MET A 8 -33.34 5.54 -15.72
CA MET A 8 -31.95 5.64 -15.31
C MET A 8 -31.63 4.41 -14.47
N MET A 9 -31.08 3.38 -15.11
CA MET A 9 -30.54 2.20 -14.45
C MET A 9 -29.22 2.62 -13.81
N MET A 10 -29.29 2.98 -12.53
CA MET A 10 -28.13 3.20 -11.67
C MET A 10 -27.50 1.83 -11.43
N MET A 11 -26.45 1.52 -12.19
CA MET A 11 -25.58 0.38 -11.95
C MET A 11 -24.80 0.69 -10.66
N LEU A 12 -25.27 0.19 -9.52
CA LEU A 12 -24.39 -0.05 -8.38
C LEU A 12 -23.52 -1.23 -8.77
N VAL A 13 -22.25 -0.98 -9.04
CA VAL A 13 -21.21 -2.01 -9.00
C VAL A 13 -20.99 -2.29 -7.51
N ALA A 14 -21.69 -3.29 -6.97
CA ALA A 14 -21.32 -3.91 -5.72
C ALA A 14 -20.11 -4.80 -5.99
N GLY A 15 -18.93 -4.20 -6.14
CA GLY A 15 -17.70 -4.92 -5.87
C GLY A 15 -17.61 -5.13 -4.37
N ALA A 16 -17.28 -6.33 -3.91
CA ALA A 16 -16.91 -6.57 -2.52
C ALA A 16 -15.75 -5.63 -2.17
N GLY A 17 -16.06 -4.46 -1.62
CA GLY A 17 -15.11 -3.39 -1.42
C GLY A 17 -14.20 -3.74 -0.26
N SER A 18 -12.96 -4.12 -0.53
CA SER A 18 -11.89 -3.99 0.46
C SER A 18 -11.93 -2.55 0.97
N ALA A 19 -11.95 -2.32 2.28
CA ALA A 19 -11.77 -0.96 2.79
C ALA A 19 -10.36 -0.53 2.43
N GLN A 20 -10.27 0.40 1.49
CA GLN A 20 -9.03 1.02 1.07
C GLN A 20 -8.78 2.24 1.92
N THR A 21 -7.51 2.44 2.22
CA THR A 21 -7.06 3.54 3.07
C THR A 21 -5.78 4.10 2.50
N PHE A 22 -5.63 5.41 2.58
CA PHE A 22 -4.45 6.08 2.06
C PHE A 22 -4.12 7.33 2.86
N SER A 23 -2.84 7.65 2.94
CA SER A 23 -2.30 8.93 3.45
C SER A 23 -1.79 9.75 2.28
N LEU A 24 -1.81 11.07 2.44
CA LEU A 24 -1.33 12.05 1.49
C LEU A 24 -0.28 12.96 2.17
N ASP A 25 0.62 13.59 1.43
CA ASP A 25 1.66 14.51 1.93
C ASP A 25 1.03 15.82 2.47
N ASP A 26 1.66 16.45 3.46
CA ASP A 26 1.20 17.72 3.99
C ASP A 26 1.81 18.93 3.27
N ASN A 27 0.95 19.91 3.01
CA ASN A 27 1.38 21.30 2.89
C ASN A 27 1.29 22.02 4.23
N PRO A 28 2.41 22.57 4.76
CA PRO A 28 2.41 23.40 5.95
C PRO A 28 1.48 24.63 5.90
N ASP A 29 1.15 25.12 4.70
CA ASP A 29 0.47 26.40 4.47
C ASP A 29 -1.08 26.29 4.41
N ALA A 30 -1.68 25.08 4.36
CA ALA A 30 -3.14 24.94 4.15
C ALA A 30 -3.82 23.70 4.82
N PRO A 31 -3.92 23.60 6.16
CA PRO A 31 -4.51 22.45 6.84
C PRO A 31 -5.95 22.10 6.37
N LEU A 32 -6.25 20.81 6.21
CA LEU A 32 -7.56 20.32 5.76
C LEU A 32 -8.60 20.70 6.81
N THR A 33 -9.74 21.22 6.36
CA THR A 33 -10.92 21.41 7.22
C THR A 33 -12.08 20.64 6.63
N SER A 34 -12.55 19.59 7.31
CA SER A 34 -13.82 18.96 6.95
C SER A 34 -14.98 19.77 7.54
N ALA A 35 -16.12 19.80 6.84
CA ALA A 35 -17.30 20.57 7.26
C ALA A 35 -17.92 20.09 8.60
N ASN A 36 -17.61 18.85 9.02
CA ASN A 36 -18.13 18.24 10.24
C ASN A 36 -17.12 18.30 11.41
N TYR A 37 -15.83 18.56 11.13
CA TYR A 37 -14.77 18.74 12.12
C TYR A 37 -13.86 19.90 11.72
N PRO A 38 -14.30 21.16 11.93
CA PRO A 38 -13.49 22.33 11.60
C PRO A 38 -12.22 22.36 12.45
N GLY A 39 -11.09 21.95 11.86
CA GLY A 39 -9.75 22.12 12.41
C GLY A 39 -9.18 20.96 13.23
N LEU A 40 -9.51 19.69 12.93
CA LEU A 40 -9.04 18.55 13.73
C LEU A 40 -8.32 17.41 12.99
N PHE A 41 -8.28 17.37 11.65
CA PHE A 41 -7.63 16.29 10.90
C PHE A 41 -6.80 16.86 9.73
N SER A 42 -5.52 16.47 9.63
CA SER A 42 -4.65 16.74 8.47
C SER A 42 -4.89 15.71 7.37
N ALA A 43 -4.35 15.94 6.16
CA ALA A 43 -4.42 14.97 5.06
C ALA A 43 -3.71 13.64 5.39
N GLU A 44 -2.75 13.72 6.32
CA GLU A 44 -1.98 12.62 6.87
C GLU A 44 -2.74 11.79 7.92
N ASP A 45 -3.94 12.23 8.30
CA ASP A 45 -4.72 11.57 9.32
C ASP A 45 -6.16 11.22 8.90
N PRO A 46 -6.33 10.33 7.91
CA PRO A 46 -7.65 9.87 7.51
C PRO A 46 -8.37 9.06 8.62
N PHE A 47 -7.70 8.70 9.71
CA PHE A 47 -8.24 7.83 10.76
C PHE A 47 -8.35 8.45 12.16
N GLY A 48 -7.86 9.67 12.38
CA GLY A 48 -7.64 10.16 13.74
C GLY A 48 -6.39 9.59 14.43
N LEU A 49 -5.44 8.94 13.73
CA LEU A 49 -4.14 8.52 14.24
C LEU A 49 -3.28 9.66 14.81
N PHE A 50 -3.68 10.91 14.69
CA PHE A 50 -2.95 12.02 15.26
C PHE A 50 -3.91 12.93 16.01
N LEU A 51 -3.71 13.05 17.34
CA LEU A 51 -4.37 14.13 18.06
C LEU A 51 -3.68 15.42 17.63
N PRO A 52 -4.40 16.40 17.10
CA PRO A 52 -3.79 17.66 16.68
C PRO A 52 -3.06 18.25 17.88
N PRO A 53 -1.73 18.48 17.80
CA PRO A 53 -1.02 19.10 18.90
C PRO A 53 -1.62 20.49 19.08
N THR A 54 -2.32 20.71 20.19
CA THR A 54 -3.00 21.98 20.51
C THR A 54 -2.07 23.20 20.60
N ALA A 55 -0.78 23.04 20.30
CA ALA A 55 0.27 24.03 20.52
C ALA A 55 1.32 24.17 19.38
N ALA A 56 1.35 23.32 18.36
CA ALA A 56 2.36 23.41 17.29
C ALA A 56 1.67 23.72 15.96
N GLY A 57 1.66 25.00 15.59
CA GLY A 57 1.42 25.38 14.20
C GLY A 57 2.63 25.00 13.35
N LEU A 58 2.34 24.52 12.14
CA LEU A 58 3.24 23.98 11.11
C LEU A 58 3.50 22.48 11.24
N ILE A 59 2.73 21.74 10.44
CA ILE A 59 3.05 20.42 9.88
C ILE A 59 4.17 20.67 8.85
N GLY A 60 5.12 19.75 8.69
CA GLY A 60 6.37 20.01 7.98
C GLY A 60 6.48 19.15 6.73
N PRO A 61 6.86 19.73 5.57
CA PRO A 61 6.70 19.09 4.28
C PRO A 61 7.56 17.83 4.16
N SER A 62 7.10 16.83 3.41
CA SER A 62 7.91 15.70 2.98
C SER A 62 9.26 16.16 2.40
N PRO A 63 10.36 15.41 2.63
CA PRO A 63 11.66 15.69 2.05
C PRO A 63 11.69 15.42 0.53
N THR A 64 11.02 16.27 -0.25
CA THR A 64 11.03 16.26 -1.72
C THR A 64 12.46 16.09 -2.26
N LEU A 65 12.59 15.20 -3.25
CA LEU A 65 13.86 14.60 -3.65
C LEU A 65 14.91 15.55 -4.24
N ILE A 66 14.66 16.85 -4.41
CA ILE A 66 15.61 17.73 -5.13
C ILE A 66 15.83 19.09 -4.42
N PRO A 67 16.75 19.17 -3.44
CA PRO A 67 17.22 20.43 -2.90
C PRO A 67 18.34 20.91 -3.83
N GLY A 68 18.09 21.90 -4.68
CA GLY A 68 19.18 22.65 -5.33
C GLY A 68 19.19 22.75 -6.86
N LEU A 69 18.11 22.38 -7.58
CA LEU A 69 17.94 22.90 -8.94
C LEU A 69 17.51 24.37 -8.83
N ALA A 70 18.48 25.28 -8.97
CA ALA A 70 18.21 26.72 -9.01
C ALA A 70 17.20 27.03 -10.13
N GLY A 71 15.95 27.34 -9.73
CA GLY A 71 14.82 27.56 -10.65
C GLY A 71 13.72 26.49 -10.60
N SER A 72 13.90 25.38 -9.87
CA SER A 72 12.82 24.43 -9.59
C SER A 72 12.25 24.66 -8.19
N THR A 73 11.15 25.39 -8.12
CA THR A 73 10.33 25.51 -6.92
C THR A 73 9.36 24.33 -6.90
N TYR A 74 9.85 23.13 -6.59
CA TYR A 74 8.97 22.01 -6.20
C TYR A 74 8.79 22.12 -4.70
N VAL A 75 7.90 23.03 -4.30
CA VAL A 75 7.29 23.01 -2.96
C VAL A 75 6.06 22.12 -3.09
N ASP A 76 5.81 21.27 -2.08
CA ASP A 76 4.59 20.48 -1.96
C ASP A 76 3.37 21.41 -2.08
N GLY A 77 2.21 20.91 -2.50
CA GLY A 77 0.99 21.64 -2.16
C GLY A 77 -0.32 21.30 -2.82
N ASP A 78 -1.31 22.05 -2.30
CA ASP A 78 -2.77 21.94 -2.30
C ASP A 78 -3.34 20.63 -1.78
N LEU A 79 -3.95 20.73 -0.59
CA LEU A 79 -4.64 19.63 0.06
C LEU A 79 -5.86 19.16 -0.71
N LEU A 80 -5.95 17.85 -0.77
CA LEU A 80 -7.05 17.11 -1.34
C LEU A 80 -8.26 17.21 -0.39
N THR A 81 -9.24 18.00 -0.77
CA THR A 81 -10.50 18.08 -0.04
C THR A 81 -11.41 16.96 -0.52
N VAL A 82 -11.57 15.95 0.32
CA VAL A 82 -12.57 14.89 0.13
C VAL A 82 -13.97 15.53 0.12
N VAL A 83 -14.60 15.59 -1.06
CA VAL A 83 -15.95 16.14 -1.23
C VAL A 83 -16.81 15.20 -2.07
N PRO A 84 -17.89 14.61 -1.52
CA PRO A 84 -18.38 14.67 -0.13
C PRO A 84 -17.54 13.79 0.83
N PRO A 85 -17.61 14.00 2.17
CA PRO A 85 -16.93 13.14 3.13
C PRO A 85 -17.28 11.67 2.87
N ILE A 86 -16.27 10.79 2.85
CA ILE A 86 -16.45 9.35 2.72
C ILE A 86 -17.50 8.92 3.76
N PRO A 87 -18.60 8.26 3.36
CA PRO A 87 -19.63 7.85 4.30
C PRO A 87 -18.97 6.96 5.35
N PHE A 88 -18.97 7.45 6.60
CA PHE A 88 -18.38 6.85 7.80
C PHE A 88 -17.77 5.47 7.56
N ALA A 89 -16.46 5.45 7.32
CA ALA A 89 -15.67 4.24 7.56
C ALA A 89 -15.92 3.76 9.01
N PRO A 90 -15.81 2.45 9.28
CA PRO A 90 -15.84 1.96 10.66
C PRO A 90 -14.90 2.82 11.52
N VAL A 91 -15.38 3.15 12.73
CA VAL A 91 -14.56 3.86 13.72
C VAL A 91 -13.34 2.99 13.92
N ARG A 92 -12.15 3.47 13.57
CA ARG A 92 -10.90 2.74 13.84
C ARG A 92 -10.36 3.18 15.18
N ASP A 93 -9.60 2.30 15.81
CA ASP A 93 -8.96 2.60 17.08
C ASP A 93 -7.96 3.74 16.81
N VAL A 94 -8.25 4.89 17.44
CA VAL A 94 -7.53 6.14 17.25
C VAL A 94 -6.20 6.02 18.00
N PHE A 95 -5.13 5.70 17.28
CA PHE A 95 -3.79 5.63 17.86
C PHE A 95 -3.00 6.89 17.58
N THR A 96 -2.53 7.61 18.61
CA THR A 96 -1.58 8.71 18.42
C THR A 96 -0.13 8.27 18.33
N VAL A 97 0.45 8.31 17.13
CA VAL A 97 1.91 8.29 16.98
C VAL A 97 2.46 9.63 17.46
N ALA A 98 3.60 9.63 18.15
CA ALA A 98 4.34 10.86 18.40
C ALA A 98 5.02 11.26 17.09
N GLY A 99 4.32 12.02 16.27
CA GLY A 99 4.78 12.42 14.95
C GLY A 99 3.78 13.35 14.27
N THR A 100 4.23 13.96 13.19
CA THR A 100 3.37 14.70 12.27
C THR A 100 3.01 13.85 11.06
N TYR A 101 3.94 13.04 10.53
CA TYR A 101 3.73 12.27 9.30
C TYR A 101 4.28 10.83 9.34
N LEU A 102 3.75 9.97 8.47
CA LEU A 102 4.19 8.58 8.25
C LEU A 102 4.92 8.47 6.91
N ASN A 103 6.04 7.73 6.86
CA ASN A 103 6.74 7.53 5.59
C ASN A 103 6.24 6.28 4.83
N ALA A 104 5.75 5.28 5.55
CA ALA A 104 5.08 4.12 4.97
C ALA A 104 4.15 3.49 6.00
N VAL A 105 3.09 2.81 5.53
CA VAL A 105 2.14 2.08 6.38
C VAL A 105 1.78 0.73 5.76
N SER A 106 1.51 -0.26 6.60
CA SER A 106 0.98 -1.56 6.21
C SER A 106 0.04 -2.07 7.30
N ALA A 107 -1.13 -2.59 6.94
CA ALA A 107 -1.80 -3.54 7.81
C ALA A 107 -1.07 -4.88 7.79
N ASP A 108 -1.32 -5.73 8.77
CA ASP A 108 -0.87 -7.11 8.70
C ASP A 108 -1.53 -7.87 7.54
N HIS A 109 -0.71 -8.59 6.78
CA HIS A 109 -1.09 -9.40 5.63
C HIS A 109 -1.00 -10.91 5.89
N GLU A 110 -0.98 -11.36 7.16
CA GLU A 110 -0.87 -12.78 7.55
C GLU A 110 -1.81 -13.75 6.78
N VAL A 111 -3.01 -13.26 6.43
CA VAL A 111 -4.07 -14.00 5.71
C VAL A 111 -3.64 -14.34 4.28
N PHE A 112 -2.64 -13.67 3.74
CA PHE A 112 -2.08 -13.90 2.43
C PHE A 112 -0.73 -14.61 2.50
N ASN A 113 -0.56 -15.54 3.44
CA ASN A 113 0.62 -16.38 3.49
C ASN A 113 0.72 -17.33 2.28
N VAL A 114 1.88 -17.93 2.10
CA VAL A 114 2.23 -18.79 0.95
C VAL A 114 1.26 -19.97 0.73
N ASN A 115 0.58 -20.45 1.77
CA ASN A 115 -0.38 -21.53 1.65
C ASN A 115 -1.74 -21.06 1.10
N GLN A 116 -2.04 -19.76 1.23
CA GLN A 116 -3.32 -19.15 0.85
C GLN A 116 -3.23 -18.37 -0.48
N ALA A 117 -2.07 -17.78 -0.78
CA ALA A 117 -1.83 -17.05 -2.02
C ALA A 117 -0.44 -17.40 -2.56
N GLN A 118 -0.35 -18.20 -3.62
CA GLN A 118 0.95 -18.59 -4.19
C GLN A 118 1.59 -17.46 -5.01
N GLU A 119 0.76 -16.63 -5.64
CA GLU A 119 1.18 -15.49 -6.44
C GLU A 119 0.33 -14.26 -6.12
N MET A 120 0.88 -13.07 -6.36
CA MET A 120 0.25 -11.80 -6.01
C MET A 120 0.59 -10.72 -7.05
N ASN A 121 -0.30 -9.74 -7.23
CA ASN A 121 0.05 -8.50 -7.91
C ASN A 121 0.67 -7.51 -6.93
N ILE A 122 1.50 -6.62 -7.43
CA ILE A 122 2.01 -5.47 -6.70
C ILE A 122 1.13 -4.28 -7.02
N ARG A 123 0.65 -3.60 -5.98
CA ARG A 123 -0.04 -2.32 -6.05
C ARG A 123 0.89 -1.23 -5.57
N PHE A 124 0.83 -0.07 -6.20
CA PHE A 124 1.72 1.01 -5.83
C PHE A 124 1.22 2.37 -6.30
N SER A 125 1.63 3.42 -5.60
CA SER A 125 1.65 4.79 -6.10
C SER A 125 3.08 5.16 -6.49
N VAL A 126 3.25 6.28 -7.18
CA VAL A 126 4.58 6.79 -7.50
C VAL A 126 4.67 8.29 -7.35
N ASP A 127 5.92 8.71 -7.24
CA ASP A 127 6.29 10.10 -7.18
C ASP A 127 6.04 10.87 -8.46
N ARG A 128 5.98 12.19 -8.33
CA ARG A 128 5.75 13.13 -9.44
C ARG A 128 6.75 13.00 -10.59
N ALA A 129 7.98 12.60 -10.29
CA ALA A 129 9.05 12.51 -11.27
C ALA A 129 9.18 11.11 -11.88
N THR A 130 8.33 10.17 -11.46
CA THR A 130 8.37 8.78 -11.90
C THR A 130 7.61 8.61 -13.21
N GLY A 131 8.30 8.04 -14.21
CA GLY A 131 7.71 7.68 -15.50
C GLY A 131 7.39 6.19 -15.58
N GLY A 132 6.54 5.82 -16.53
CA GLY A 132 6.24 4.42 -16.84
C GLY A 132 6.98 3.90 -18.08
N LEU A 133 7.05 2.57 -18.21
CA LEU A 133 7.48 1.93 -19.46
C LEU A 133 6.53 2.25 -20.62
N PRO A 134 7.02 2.36 -21.87
CA PRO A 134 6.16 2.65 -23.02
C PRO A 134 4.98 1.67 -23.13
N GLY A 135 3.75 2.19 -23.08
CA GLY A 135 2.52 1.40 -23.15
C GLY A 135 1.94 1.00 -21.79
N SER A 136 2.54 1.41 -20.68
CA SER A 136 1.96 1.25 -19.35
C SER A 136 0.94 2.33 -19.03
N ALA A 137 0.01 2.01 -18.13
CA ALA A 137 -0.92 3.01 -17.60
C ALA A 137 -0.14 4.16 -16.96
N LEU A 138 0.90 3.85 -16.18
CA LEU A 138 1.78 4.86 -15.60
C LEU A 138 2.43 5.78 -16.65
N ALA A 139 2.86 5.25 -17.79
CA ALA A 139 3.43 6.08 -18.86
C ALA A 139 2.39 7.00 -19.50
N VAL A 140 1.13 6.53 -19.58
CA VAL A 140 0.01 7.31 -20.09
C VAL A 140 -0.33 8.43 -19.12
N GLU A 141 -0.52 8.13 -17.83
CA GLU A 141 -0.86 9.12 -16.80
C GLU A 141 0.27 10.13 -16.55
N ALA A 142 1.53 9.69 -16.58
CA ALA A 142 2.67 10.60 -16.56
C ALA A 142 2.68 11.57 -17.75
N GLY A 143 2.26 11.11 -18.93
CA GLY A 143 2.07 11.95 -20.12
C GLY A 143 0.95 12.98 -19.97
N PHE A 144 -0.04 12.71 -19.10
CA PHE A 144 -1.14 13.61 -18.77
C PHE A 144 -0.92 14.41 -17.49
N SER A 145 0.17 14.18 -16.76
CA SER A 145 0.46 14.82 -15.46
C SER A 145 -0.57 14.49 -14.37
N GLN A 146 -1.11 13.27 -14.37
CA GLN A 146 -2.12 12.79 -13.40
C GLN A 146 -1.59 11.76 -12.41
N GLN A 147 -0.38 11.24 -12.63
CA GLN A 147 0.14 10.07 -11.92
C GLN A 147 0.30 10.13 -10.38
N PRO A 148 0.53 11.28 -9.71
CA PRO A 148 0.88 11.27 -8.28
C PRO A 148 -0.23 10.75 -7.36
N GLY A 149 -1.50 10.97 -7.72
CA GLY A 149 -2.67 10.54 -6.94
C GLY A 149 -3.23 9.17 -7.33
N ASP A 150 -2.58 8.48 -8.27
CA ASP A 150 -3.07 7.23 -8.85
C ASP A 150 -2.47 6.00 -8.16
N ILE A 151 -3.27 4.93 -8.06
CA ILE A 151 -2.79 3.61 -7.68
C ILE A 151 -2.75 2.71 -8.91
N TYR A 152 -1.57 2.15 -9.15
CA TYR A 152 -1.30 1.21 -10.21
C TYR A 152 -1.25 -0.21 -9.67
N ILE A 153 -1.55 -1.17 -10.53
CA ILE A 153 -1.39 -2.59 -10.24
C ILE A 153 -0.57 -3.24 -11.34
N SER A 154 0.37 -4.12 -10.96
CA SER A 154 1.13 -4.89 -11.91
C SER A 154 0.20 -5.79 -12.73
N GLU A 155 0.37 -5.84 -14.05
CA GLU A 155 -0.38 -6.78 -14.90
C GLU A 155 -0.04 -8.24 -14.56
N ARG A 156 1.22 -8.43 -14.15
CA ARG A 156 1.79 -9.73 -13.87
C ARG A 156 1.65 -10.10 -12.39
N LEU A 157 1.46 -11.40 -12.17
CA LEU A 157 1.58 -12.07 -10.88
C LEU A 157 3.03 -12.41 -10.54
N PHE A 158 3.40 -12.22 -9.27
CA PHE A 158 4.71 -12.51 -8.72
C PHE A 158 4.63 -13.55 -7.60
N PRO A 159 5.64 -14.43 -7.46
CA PRO A 159 5.69 -15.42 -6.38
C PRO A 159 5.53 -14.78 -5.00
N ASN A 160 4.71 -15.38 -4.15
CA ASN A 160 4.53 -14.89 -2.78
C ASN A 160 5.88 -14.78 -2.04
N PRO A 161 6.18 -13.65 -1.38
CA PRO A 161 7.44 -13.41 -0.67
C PRO A 161 7.69 -14.43 0.46
N GLY A 162 6.65 -15.04 1.01
CA GLY A 162 6.73 -16.15 1.95
C GLY A 162 7.57 -17.34 1.45
N ASN A 163 7.71 -17.52 0.13
CA ASN A 163 8.59 -18.53 -0.47
C ASN A 163 10.09 -18.31 -0.18
N PHE A 164 10.50 -17.11 0.23
CA PHE A 164 11.89 -16.73 0.47
C PHE A 164 12.25 -16.63 1.96
N VAL A 165 11.29 -16.85 2.85
CA VAL A 165 11.51 -16.81 4.30
C VAL A 165 12.53 -17.88 4.72
N GLY A 166 13.55 -17.47 5.48
CA GLY A 166 14.64 -18.33 5.92
C GLY A 166 15.65 -18.68 4.84
N THR A 167 15.54 -18.08 3.65
CA THR A 167 16.48 -18.31 2.54
C THR A 167 17.56 -17.23 2.43
N LEU A 168 17.43 -16.13 3.17
CA LEU A 168 18.42 -15.07 3.18
C LEU A 168 19.72 -15.58 3.82
N GLY A 169 20.82 -15.37 3.12
CA GLY A 169 22.16 -15.78 3.57
C GLY A 169 22.69 -14.90 4.70
N SER A 170 23.99 -14.98 4.97
CA SER A 170 24.64 -14.08 5.92
C SER A 170 25.01 -12.74 5.30
N GLY A 171 24.88 -11.67 6.09
CA GLY A 171 25.26 -10.31 5.72
C GLY A 171 24.07 -9.41 5.41
N PRO A 172 24.27 -8.09 5.37
CA PRO A 172 23.17 -7.12 5.25
C PRO A 172 22.45 -7.19 3.90
N PHE A 173 23.14 -7.57 2.83
CA PHE A 173 22.54 -7.74 1.50
C PHE A 173 22.76 -9.17 0.98
N ALA A 174 21.68 -9.92 0.83
CA ALA A 174 21.67 -11.33 0.44
C ALA A 174 21.68 -11.55 -1.08
N GLY A 175 21.52 -10.48 -1.89
CA GLY A 175 21.61 -10.55 -3.35
C GLY A 175 20.29 -10.25 -4.06
N ILE A 176 20.09 -10.89 -5.21
CA ILE A 176 18.93 -10.72 -6.09
C ILE A 176 18.14 -12.02 -6.07
N LEU A 177 16.86 -11.96 -5.69
CA LEU A 177 15.99 -13.13 -5.67
C LEU A 177 15.59 -13.56 -7.08
N ALA A 178 15.13 -14.81 -7.23
CA ALA A 178 14.73 -15.35 -8.53
C ALA A 178 13.58 -14.56 -9.19
N THR A 179 12.74 -13.90 -8.40
CA THR A 179 11.69 -12.97 -8.83
C THR A 179 12.23 -11.77 -9.62
N ALA A 180 13.43 -11.30 -9.29
CA ALA A 180 14.02 -10.11 -9.90
C ALA A 180 14.74 -10.38 -11.23
N VAL A 181 14.81 -11.63 -11.69
CA VAL A 181 15.44 -12.02 -12.97
C VAL A 181 14.44 -12.02 -14.13
N ILE A 182 13.21 -11.61 -13.86
CA ILE A 182 12.08 -11.67 -14.80
C ILE A 182 12.08 -10.44 -15.72
N VAL A 183 11.60 -10.62 -16.96
CA VAL A 183 11.43 -9.57 -17.98
C VAL A 183 10.56 -8.42 -17.45
N PRO A 184 10.82 -7.16 -17.85
CA PRO A 184 9.95 -6.02 -17.55
C PRO A 184 8.47 -6.32 -17.75
N GLY A 185 7.64 -5.85 -16.81
CA GLY A 185 6.19 -6.03 -16.80
C GLY A 185 5.46 -4.71 -17.09
N ASN A 186 4.19 -4.81 -17.47
CA ASN A 186 3.32 -3.64 -17.59
C ASN A 186 2.52 -3.41 -16.30
N ASN A 187 1.82 -2.27 -16.24
CA ASN A 187 0.85 -1.98 -15.18
C ASN A 187 -0.47 -1.45 -15.74
N PHE A 188 -1.51 -1.59 -14.92
CA PHE A 188 -2.83 -1.02 -15.13
C PHE A 188 -3.11 0.07 -14.09
N LEU A 189 -3.89 1.07 -14.46
CA LEU A 189 -4.48 2.02 -13.52
C LEU A 189 -5.59 1.29 -12.76
N GLU A 190 -5.41 1.08 -11.45
CA GLU A 190 -6.39 0.43 -10.60
C GLU A 190 -7.33 1.45 -9.97
N ILE A 191 -6.77 2.52 -9.41
CA ILE A 191 -7.51 3.62 -8.80
C ILE A 191 -7.00 4.91 -9.42
N ASP A 192 -7.92 5.64 -10.04
CA ASP A 192 -7.66 7.00 -10.50
C ASP A 192 -7.88 7.99 -9.37
N GLU A 193 -7.05 9.03 -9.30
CA GLU A 193 -7.10 10.09 -8.29
C GLU A 193 -8.54 10.67 -8.13
N SER A 194 -9.33 10.74 -9.20
CA SER A 194 -10.72 11.22 -9.16
C SER A 194 -11.67 10.30 -8.38
N MET A 195 -11.38 8.98 -8.33
CA MET A 195 -12.15 8.01 -7.53
C MET A 195 -11.95 8.23 -6.04
N LEU A 196 -10.79 8.74 -5.65
CA LEU A 196 -10.45 9.11 -4.28
C LEU A 196 -10.88 10.54 -3.95
N HIS A 197 -11.52 11.24 -4.90
CA HIS A 197 -11.85 12.66 -4.80
C HIS A 197 -10.62 13.55 -4.60
N LEU A 198 -9.49 13.18 -5.23
CA LEU A 198 -8.30 14.02 -5.29
C LEU A 198 -8.42 14.98 -6.49
N THR A 199 -7.98 16.23 -6.34
CA THR A 199 -8.05 17.25 -7.39
C THR A 199 -6.66 17.57 -7.94
N ALA A 200 -6.42 17.25 -9.21
CA ALA A 200 -5.19 17.62 -9.91
C ALA A 200 -5.11 19.12 -10.25
N GLY A 201 -4.85 19.98 -9.26
CA GLY A 201 -4.42 21.37 -9.45
C GLY A 201 -5.43 22.33 -10.12
N ASN A 202 -6.65 21.87 -10.41
CA ASN A 202 -7.75 22.67 -10.97
C ASN A 202 -8.65 23.33 -9.90
N GLY A 203 -8.30 23.16 -8.62
CA GLY A 203 -9.05 23.62 -7.47
C GLY A 203 -10.03 22.58 -6.93
N VAL A 204 -10.41 22.78 -5.66
CA VAL A 204 -11.29 21.92 -4.89
C VAL A 204 -12.57 21.53 -5.66
N GLY A 205 -12.86 20.22 -5.72
CA GLY A 205 -14.02 19.64 -6.38
C GLY A 205 -13.97 19.59 -7.91
N VAL A 206 -12.84 19.94 -8.54
CA VAL A 206 -12.65 19.84 -9.99
C VAL A 206 -11.78 18.63 -10.32
N PHE A 207 -12.43 17.48 -10.48
CA PHE A 207 -11.79 16.21 -10.84
C PHE A 207 -11.41 16.19 -12.33
N VAL A 208 -10.19 15.73 -12.63
CA VAL A 208 -9.74 15.48 -14.00
C VAL A 208 -9.95 13.99 -14.29
N PRO A 209 -10.82 13.61 -15.25
CA PRO A 209 -11.03 12.20 -15.56
C PRO A 209 -9.77 11.55 -16.15
N PRO A 210 -9.62 10.23 -16.05
CA PRO A 210 -8.48 9.52 -16.63
C PRO A 210 -8.31 9.83 -18.12
N GLY A 211 -7.07 10.04 -18.54
CA GLY A 211 -6.71 10.35 -19.93
C GLY A 211 -7.03 11.78 -20.38
N VAL A 212 -7.36 12.67 -19.45
CA VAL A 212 -7.52 14.11 -19.72
C VAL A 212 -6.30 14.83 -19.16
N PRO A 213 -5.56 15.62 -19.95
CA PRO A 213 -4.40 16.35 -19.44
C PRO A 213 -4.78 17.20 -18.22
N ALA A 214 -4.12 16.94 -17.10
CA ALA A 214 -4.13 17.82 -15.95
C ALA A 214 -3.35 19.11 -16.29
N PRO A 215 -3.59 20.21 -15.56
CA PRO A 215 -2.69 21.36 -15.58
C PRO A 215 -1.25 20.89 -15.39
N MET A 216 -0.30 21.60 -16.02
CA MET A 216 1.10 21.38 -15.68
C MET A 216 1.26 21.43 -14.18
N ILE A 217 1.86 20.38 -13.64
CA ILE A 217 2.08 20.25 -12.22
C ILE A 217 2.88 21.50 -11.81
N GLY A 218 2.25 22.38 -11.04
CA GLY A 218 2.85 23.63 -10.56
C GLY A 218 3.57 23.43 -9.23
N PRO A 219 4.34 24.43 -8.76
CA PRO A 219 4.70 24.54 -7.35
C PRO A 219 3.42 24.54 -6.51
N GLY A 220 3.32 23.64 -5.54
CA GLY A 220 2.24 23.61 -4.57
C GLY A 220 0.84 23.31 -5.07
N ARG A 221 0.65 22.32 -5.96
CA ARG A 221 -0.68 22.04 -6.55
C ARG A 221 -1.10 20.58 -6.68
N HIS A 222 -0.20 19.64 -6.38
CA HIS A 222 -0.47 18.21 -6.51
C HIS A 222 0.27 17.49 -5.39
N ASP A 223 -0.45 16.56 -4.80
CA ASP A 223 -0.14 15.74 -3.64
C ASP A 223 -0.13 14.27 -4.12
N ASN A 224 0.73 13.44 -3.55
CA ASN A 224 0.92 12.03 -3.91
C ASN A 224 0.36 11.13 -2.80
N VAL A 225 0.20 9.85 -3.13
CA VAL A 225 -0.19 8.86 -2.11
C VAL A 225 1.08 8.30 -1.47
N ASP A 226 1.40 8.71 -0.25
CA ASP A 226 2.59 8.25 0.52
C ASP A 226 2.32 7.00 1.37
N ALA A 227 1.04 6.64 1.50
CA ALA A 227 0.69 5.43 2.18
C ALA A 227 -0.59 4.91 1.55
N PHE A 228 -0.63 3.64 1.19
CA PHE A 228 -1.81 3.00 0.66
C PHE A 228 -1.89 1.62 1.28
N ASN A 229 -3.03 1.33 1.88
CA ASN A 229 -3.28 0.07 2.55
C ASN A 229 -4.69 -0.42 2.20
N ALA A 230 -4.77 -1.63 1.67
CA ALA A 230 -6.02 -2.30 1.30
C ALA A 230 -6.31 -3.38 2.34
N LEU A 231 -7.30 -3.13 3.23
CA LEU A 231 -7.57 -4.07 4.31
C LEU A 231 -7.93 -5.46 3.77
N PRO A 232 -7.24 -6.52 4.26
CA PRO A 232 -7.59 -7.91 3.93
C PRO A 232 -9.03 -8.25 4.35
N ASN A 233 -9.45 -7.75 5.51
CA ASN A 233 -10.81 -7.92 6.03
C ASN A 233 -11.30 -6.60 6.67
N PRO A 234 -12.12 -5.82 5.96
CA PRO A 234 -12.61 -4.53 6.46
C PRO A 234 -13.62 -4.64 7.61
N THR A 235 -14.04 -5.85 7.97
CA THR A 235 -15.02 -6.12 9.04
C THR A 235 -14.42 -6.93 10.19
N LEU A 236 -13.09 -7.09 10.24
CA LEU A 236 -12.43 -7.81 11.33
C LEU A 236 -12.58 -7.00 12.63
N ASP A 237 -13.45 -7.44 13.53
CA ASP A 237 -13.71 -6.84 14.85
C ASP A 237 -13.71 -8.01 15.86
N ILE A 238 -12.58 -8.20 16.53
CA ILE A 238 -12.32 -9.36 17.41
C ILE A 238 -12.99 -9.16 18.76
N ASP A 239 -13.04 -7.93 19.28
CA ASP A 239 -13.56 -7.64 20.62
C ASP A 239 -15.02 -7.13 20.66
N GLY A 240 -15.61 -6.87 19.50
CA GLY A 240 -17.02 -6.54 19.31
C GLY A 240 -17.38 -5.09 19.63
N ASP A 241 -16.39 -4.20 19.67
CA ASP A 241 -16.59 -2.78 19.91
C ASP A 241 -17.02 -2.00 18.64
N ASN A 242 -17.12 -2.67 17.50
CA ASN A 242 -17.36 -2.13 16.15
C ASN A 242 -16.17 -1.36 15.57
N THR A 243 -14.97 -1.64 16.07
CA THR A 243 -13.69 -1.16 15.58
C THR A 243 -13.01 -2.26 14.78
N THR A 244 -12.35 -1.89 13.68
CA THR A 244 -11.59 -2.89 12.93
C THR A 244 -10.27 -3.19 13.64
N ASP A 245 -10.12 -4.42 14.13
CA ASP A 245 -8.93 -4.93 14.83
C ASP A 245 -7.90 -5.43 13.83
N VAL A 246 -6.96 -4.56 13.46
CA VAL A 246 -5.84 -4.92 12.58
C VAL A 246 -4.56 -4.39 13.18
N ASP A 247 -3.53 -5.23 13.18
CA ASP A 247 -2.18 -4.77 13.51
C ASP A 247 -1.67 -3.87 12.38
N VAL A 248 -1.15 -2.70 12.74
CA VAL A 248 -0.65 -1.69 11.78
C VAL A 248 0.84 -1.49 11.98
N PHE A 249 1.59 -1.58 10.90
CA PHE A 249 3.03 -1.35 10.85
C PHE A 249 3.33 -0.06 10.10
N MET A 250 4.37 0.66 10.53
CA MET A 250 4.74 1.92 9.91
C MET A 250 6.23 2.22 10.05
N SER A 251 6.77 3.01 9.13
CA SER A 251 8.05 3.70 9.26
C SER A 251 7.83 5.17 9.60
N MET A 252 8.78 5.74 10.34
CA MET A 252 8.80 7.16 10.66
C MET A 252 9.84 7.86 9.78
N PRO A 253 9.63 9.12 9.43
CA PRO A 253 10.60 9.89 8.69
C PRO A 253 11.86 10.21 9.52
N PRO A 254 13.01 10.48 8.87
CA PRO A 254 14.30 10.65 9.55
C PRO A 254 14.31 11.67 10.68
N GLY A 255 13.67 12.83 10.47
CA GLY A 255 13.64 13.91 11.46
C GLY A 255 12.89 13.54 12.74
N GLU A 256 11.75 12.86 12.60
CA GLU A 256 10.92 12.45 13.73
C GLU A 256 11.50 11.24 14.44
N ALA A 257 11.93 10.22 13.68
CA ALA A 257 12.59 9.05 14.22
C ALA A 257 13.82 9.45 15.07
N ALA A 258 14.64 10.37 14.56
CA ALA A 258 15.79 10.89 15.29
C ALA A 258 15.40 11.62 16.58
N ALA A 259 14.29 12.36 16.58
CA ALA A 259 13.79 13.09 17.76
C ALA A 259 13.39 12.15 18.91
N VAL A 260 12.96 10.93 18.60
CA VAL A 260 12.60 9.89 19.58
C VAL A 260 13.71 8.85 19.81
N GLY A 261 14.88 9.02 19.18
CA GLY A 261 16.04 8.14 19.38
C GLY A 261 16.03 6.86 18.54
N PHE A 262 15.26 6.84 17.46
CA PHE A 262 15.16 5.76 16.47
C PHE A 262 15.68 6.22 15.11
N THR A 263 15.60 5.36 14.10
CA THR A 263 15.99 5.64 12.71
C THR A 263 14.79 5.47 11.78
N ALA A 264 14.85 6.07 10.59
CA ALA A 264 13.76 5.95 9.61
C ALA A 264 13.60 4.54 9.00
N ALA A 265 14.61 3.69 9.20
CA ALA A 265 14.56 2.28 8.84
C ALA A 265 13.98 1.38 9.95
N ASP A 266 13.64 1.94 11.11
CA ASP A 266 12.97 1.19 12.17
C ASP A 266 11.48 1.10 11.85
N LEU A 267 10.89 -0.07 12.08
CA LEU A 267 9.46 -0.32 11.94
C LEU A 267 8.79 -0.32 13.31
N PHE A 268 7.66 0.35 13.40
CA PHE A 268 6.80 0.40 14.57
C PHE A 268 5.55 -0.40 14.30
N ALA A 269 5.05 -1.14 15.29
CA ALA A 269 3.79 -1.85 15.20
C ALA A 269 2.81 -1.30 16.22
N ILE A 270 1.56 -1.10 15.82
CA ILE A 270 0.43 -0.75 16.66
C ILE A 270 -0.42 -2.02 16.73
N PRO A 271 -0.37 -2.76 17.85
CA PRO A 271 -1.20 -3.95 17.98
C PRO A 271 -2.68 -3.58 18.11
N LYS A 272 -3.54 -4.43 17.59
CA LYS A 272 -5.00 -4.39 17.77
C LYS A 272 -5.38 -4.18 19.24
N GLY A 273 -6.34 -3.28 19.49
CA GLY A 273 -6.85 -2.96 20.84
C GLY A 273 -5.85 -2.26 21.79
N THR A 274 -4.74 -1.69 21.31
CA THR A 274 -3.73 -1.03 22.17
C THR A 274 -3.91 0.50 22.22
N PRO A 275 -4.24 1.10 23.38
CA PRO A 275 -4.39 2.55 23.49
C PRO A 275 -3.05 3.31 23.53
N GLY A 276 -2.77 4.08 22.48
CA GLY A 276 -2.11 5.41 22.49
C GLY A 276 -0.70 5.59 23.07
N VAL A 277 0.06 4.54 23.39
CA VAL A 277 1.47 4.67 23.79
C VAL A 277 2.35 4.34 22.60
N VAL A 278 3.31 5.23 22.28
CA VAL A 278 4.34 4.94 21.26
C VAL A 278 5.07 3.65 21.64
N PRO A 279 4.86 2.56 20.89
CA PRO A 279 5.47 1.29 21.22
C PRO A 279 6.96 1.36 20.89
N PRO A 280 7.80 0.52 21.54
CA PRO A 280 9.15 0.30 21.04
C PRO A 280 9.09 -0.19 19.58
N PRO A 281 10.15 0.04 18.78
CA PRO A 281 10.20 -0.49 17.42
C PRO A 281 9.98 -2.00 17.41
N TRP A 282 9.06 -2.44 16.56
CA TRP A 282 8.80 -3.85 16.29
C TRP A 282 9.94 -4.48 15.50
N ALA A 283 10.53 -3.76 14.53
CA ALA A 283 11.78 -4.19 13.91
C ALA A 283 12.76 -3.02 13.87
N LEU A 284 14.01 -3.28 14.23
CA LEU A 284 15.08 -2.30 14.06
C LEU A 284 15.65 -2.42 12.64
N GLY A 285 16.10 -1.31 12.05
CA GLY A 285 16.74 -1.31 10.73
C GLY A 285 17.82 -2.39 10.55
N PRO A 286 18.72 -2.64 11.53
CA PRO A 286 19.67 -3.74 11.47
C PRO A 286 19.07 -5.15 11.36
N MET A 287 17.83 -5.37 11.83
CA MET A 287 17.11 -6.64 11.62
C MET A 287 16.71 -6.82 10.15
N MET A 288 16.59 -5.74 9.39
CA MET A 288 16.35 -5.77 7.95
C MET A 288 17.65 -5.71 7.14
N GLY A 289 18.82 -5.68 7.79
CA GLY A 289 20.11 -5.45 7.12
C GLY A 289 20.36 -3.99 6.72
N LEU A 290 19.46 -3.08 7.09
CA LEU A 290 19.57 -1.64 6.87
C LEU A 290 20.46 -0.97 7.93
N ASN A 291 20.97 0.22 7.63
CA ASN A 291 21.93 0.98 8.45
C ASN A 291 23.26 0.24 8.73
N MET A 292 23.52 -0.90 8.07
CA MET A 292 24.68 -1.75 8.34
C MET A 292 25.74 -1.74 7.23
N LEU A 293 25.43 -1.23 6.03
CA LEU A 293 26.33 -1.21 4.86
C LEU A 293 27.46 -0.16 4.92
N GLY A 294 27.91 0.20 6.12
CA GLY A 294 29.24 0.77 6.32
C GLY A 294 29.34 2.29 6.45
N MET A 295 28.25 2.99 6.77
CA MET A 295 28.36 4.36 7.31
C MET A 295 27.95 4.35 8.77
N VAL A 296 28.84 4.79 9.65
CA VAL A 296 28.46 5.13 11.04
C VAL A 296 27.36 6.19 10.91
N PRO A 297 26.15 5.96 11.44
CA PRO A 297 25.07 6.94 11.40
C PRO A 297 25.57 8.31 11.85
N ASN A 298 25.74 9.24 10.91
CA ASN A 298 25.86 10.64 11.29
C ASN A 298 24.43 11.15 11.40
N THR A 299 23.95 11.28 12.63
CA THR A 299 22.62 11.79 12.96
C THR A 299 22.37 13.23 12.49
N GLN A 300 23.37 13.90 11.90
CA GLN A 300 23.25 15.23 11.30
C GLN A 300 23.19 15.23 9.77
N LEU A 301 23.25 14.07 9.11
CA LEU A 301 23.21 13.96 7.66
C LEU A 301 22.15 12.94 7.25
N ASP A 302 20.93 13.40 7.00
CA ASP A 302 19.79 12.57 6.52
C ASP A 302 20.18 11.66 5.35
N SER A 303 21.13 12.11 4.51
CA SER A 303 21.73 11.34 3.41
C SER A 303 22.54 10.08 3.79
N GLN A 304 22.64 9.73 5.07
CA GLN A 304 23.42 8.58 5.57
C GLN A 304 22.59 7.50 6.25
N LEU A 305 21.29 7.70 6.43
CA LEU A 305 20.39 6.68 6.95
C LEU A 305 19.62 6.04 5.80
N ASP A 306 19.14 4.82 6.05
CA ASP A 306 18.12 4.20 5.23
C ASP A 306 16.74 4.72 5.67
N ASP A 307 15.86 4.88 4.70
CA ASP A 307 14.54 5.47 4.84
C ASP A 307 13.54 4.67 4.00
N ILE A 308 12.44 4.24 4.61
CA ILE A 308 11.48 3.30 4.01
C ILE A 308 10.27 4.07 3.49
N ASP A 309 10.10 4.08 2.16
CA ASP A 309 9.06 4.85 1.45
C ASP A 309 7.86 3.97 1.02
N GLY A 310 7.93 2.67 1.23
CA GLY A 310 6.85 1.75 0.89
C GLY A 310 7.02 0.48 1.70
N LEU A 311 5.91 -0.07 2.20
CA LEU A 311 5.94 -1.14 3.18
C LEU A 311 4.74 -2.07 3.05
N VAL A 312 5.00 -3.37 3.05
CA VAL A 312 3.99 -4.42 3.23
C VAL A 312 4.55 -5.46 4.21
N VAL A 313 3.84 -5.71 5.31
CA VAL A 313 4.29 -6.59 6.40
C VAL A 313 3.39 -7.81 6.53
N TRP A 314 4.02 -8.96 6.80
CA TRP A 314 3.40 -10.18 7.25
C TRP A 314 3.97 -10.55 8.62
N ASP A 315 3.16 -10.43 9.67
CA ASP A 315 3.47 -10.93 11.00
C ASP A 315 2.74 -12.27 11.16
N ILE A 316 3.46 -13.40 11.27
CA ILE A 316 2.82 -14.72 11.35
C ILE A 316 2.45 -15.07 12.81
N GLY A 317 2.45 -14.10 13.73
CA GLY A 317 2.09 -14.26 15.14
C GLY A 317 1.04 -13.27 15.63
N ASP A 318 0.49 -13.55 16.81
CA ASP A 318 -0.34 -12.56 17.50
C ASP A 318 0.55 -11.49 18.13
N LEU A 319 0.41 -10.24 17.71
CA LEU A 319 0.86 -9.08 18.47
C LEU A 319 -0.04 -8.91 19.70
N GLY A 320 0.23 -9.70 20.73
CA GLY A 320 -0.44 -9.53 22.00
C GLY A 320 -0.01 -8.23 22.68
N PRO A 321 -0.89 -7.55 23.44
CA PRO A 321 -0.52 -6.36 24.22
C PRO A 321 0.54 -6.64 25.31
N ASN A 322 0.84 -7.93 25.56
CA ASN A 322 1.87 -8.42 26.48
C ASN A 322 2.98 -9.23 25.78
N ALA A 323 2.96 -9.34 24.45
CA ALA A 323 3.92 -10.13 23.69
C ALA A 323 5.25 -9.38 23.52
N ASP A 324 6.30 -10.11 23.15
CA ASP A 324 7.55 -9.48 22.71
C ASP A 324 7.24 -8.71 21.42
N PHE A 325 7.20 -7.36 21.52
CA PHE A 325 6.99 -6.42 20.41
C PHE A 325 8.15 -6.45 19.42
N ARG A 326 8.45 -7.62 18.85
CA ARG A 326 9.59 -7.80 17.97
C ARG A 326 9.26 -8.75 16.84
N ALA A 327 9.63 -8.36 15.64
CA ALA A 327 9.64 -9.23 14.49
C ALA A 327 10.48 -10.49 14.79
N GLU A 328 9.91 -11.65 14.50
CA GLU A 328 10.51 -12.97 14.63
C GLU A 328 11.29 -13.34 13.36
N PRO A 329 12.64 -13.42 13.43
CA PRO A 329 13.45 -13.72 12.26
C PRO A 329 13.15 -15.09 11.63
N ASN A 330 13.09 -15.14 10.30
CA ASN A 330 12.73 -16.33 9.50
C ASN A 330 11.28 -16.82 9.73
N ARG A 331 10.41 -15.96 10.23
CA ARG A 331 8.97 -16.22 10.36
C ARG A 331 8.20 -15.05 9.79
N ASP A 332 8.47 -13.86 10.31
CA ASP A 332 7.88 -12.63 9.82
C ASP A 332 8.69 -12.12 8.65
N TYR A 333 8.05 -11.37 7.76
CA TYR A 333 8.72 -10.81 6.60
C TYR A 333 8.03 -9.56 6.11
N ALA A 334 8.75 -8.81 5.28
CA ALA A 334 8.21 -7.62 4.65
C ALA A 334 8.72 -7.47 3.21
N LEU A 335 7.89 -6.81 2.41
CA LEU A 335 8.33 -6.11 1.21
C LEU A 335 8.47 -4.63 1.55
N PHE A 336 9.48 -3.98 0.99
CA PHE A 336 9.67 -2.55 1.19
C PHE A 336 10.39 -1.89 0.01
N SER A 337 10.16 -0.59 -0.19
CA SER A 337 11.02 0.27 -1.01
C SER A 337 11.88 1.15 -0.11
N LEU A 338 12.92 1.76 -0.69
CA LEU A 338 13.79 2.69 0.02
C LEU A 338 13.74 4.03 -0.68
N SER A 339 13.81 5.12 0.08
CA SER A 339 13.97 6.44 -0.51
C SER A 339 15.22 6.52 -1.35
N GLU A 340 15.14 7.26 -2.45
CA GLU A 340 16.23 7.44 -3.42
C GLU A 340 17.54 7.98 -2.78
N ARG A 341 17.46 8.54 -1.56
CA ARG A 341 18.61 9.03 -0.79
C ARG A 341 19.23 8.00 0.16
N SER A 342 18.56 6.87 0.37
CA SER A 342 18.98 5.82 1.29
C SER A 342 20.42 5.36 1.07
N ALA A 343 21.15 5.19 2.17
CA ALA A 343 22.56 4.81 2.15
C ALA A 343 22.78 3.44 1.48
N SER A 344 21.88 2.49 1.71
CA SER A 344 21.90 1.15 1.14
C SER A 344 21.71 1.17 -0.38
N LEU A 345 20.78 1.97 -0.92
CA LEU A 345 20.64 2.14 -2.38
C LEU A 345 21.93 2.67 -3.01
N ARG A 346 22.52 3.72 -2.41
CA ARG A 346 23.79 4.28 -2.88
C ARG A 346 24.92 3.24 -2.86
N ALA A 347 25.01 2.45 -1.80
CA ALA A 347 26.00 1.39 -1.67
C ALA A 347 25.81 0.32 -2.76
N LEU A 348 24.59 -0.13 -3.00
CA LEU A 348 24.28 -1.13 -4.03
C LEU A 348 24.58 -0.63 -5.45
N ARG A 349 24.22 0.63 -5.77
CA ARG A 349 24.60 1.25 -7.05
C ARG A 349 26.11 1.36 -7.23
N SER A 350 26.83 1.70 -6.15
CA SER A 350 28.31 1.74 -6.20
C SER A 350 28.93 0.36 -6.46
N ALA A 351 28.22 -0.71 -6.09
CA ALA A 351 28.57 -2.10 -6.40
C ALA A 351 28.10 -2.55 -7.79
N GLY A 352 27.49 -1.67 -8.58
CA GLY A 352 27.03 -1.93 -9.94
C GLY A 352 25.68 -2.64 -10.04
N ILE A 353 24.90 -2.67 -8.96
CA ILE A 353 23.54 -3.23 -8.95
C ILE A 353 22.57 -2.12 -9.40
N PRO A 354 21.72 -2.36 -10.40
CA PRO A 354 20.84 -1.32 -10.97
C PRO A 354 19.59 -1.12 -10.09
N VAL A 355 19.77 -0.71 -8.85
CA VAL A 355 18.67 -0.34 -7.94
C VAL A 355 18.38 1.15 -8.00
N ASP A 356 17.14 1.54 -7.75
CA ASP A 356 16.60 2.90 -7.65
C ASP A 356 15.54 2.95 -6.52
N GLY A 357 14.96 4.12 -6.24
CA GLY A 357 13.88 4.27 -5.26
C GLY A 357 12.63 3.43 -5.56
N SER A 358 12.44 3.04 -6.84
CA SER A 358 11.36 2.14 -7.25
C SER A 358 11.67 0.65 -7.11
N THR A 359 12.83 0.29 -6.55
CA THR A 359 13.21 -1.11 -6.31
C THR A 359 12.53 -1.64 -5.06
N ILE A 360 11.91 -2.81 -5.17
CA ILE A 360 11.22 -3.50 -4.09
C ILE A 360 12.16 -4.56 -3.51
N PHE A 361 12.38 -4.50 -2.21
CA PHE A 361 13.22 -5.38 -1.43
C PHE A 361 12.37 -6.35 -0.60
N PHE A 362 12.97 -7.47 -0.23
CA PHE A 362 12.42 -8.45 0.69
C PHE A 362 13.35 -8.61 1.90
N THR A 363 12.77 -8.75 3.09
CA THR A 363 13.44 -9.11 4.34
C THR A 363 12.61 -10.15 5.09
N ASP A 364 13.27 -11.09 5.77
CA ASP A 364 12.68 -12.01 6.74
C ASP A 364 13.15 -11.71 8.17
N PHE A 365 13.58 -10.46 8.39
CA PHE A 365 14.09 -9.92 9.65
C PHE A 365 15.31 -10.67 10.24
N SER A 366 16.01 -11.47 9.44
CA SER A 366 17.24 -12.20 9.82
C SER A 366 18.51 -11.34 9.91
N GLY A 367 18.39 -10.03 9.65
CA GLY A 367 19.51 -9.10 9.53
C GLY A 367 20.01 -8.91 8.10
N ALA A 368 19.19 -9.27 7.11
CA ALA A 368 19.51 -9.23 5.70
C ALA A 368 18.29 -8.79 4.87
N PHE A 369 18.55 -8.21 3.70
CA PHE A 369 17.54 -7.99 2.66
C PHE A 369 18.05 -8.41 1.28
N ALA A 370 17.14 -8.60 0.34
CA ALA A 370 17.45 -8.93 -1.05
C ALA A 370 16.56 -8.14 -2.02
N VAL A 371 17.01 -7.96 -3.27
CA VAL A 371 16.15 -7.40 -4.33
C VAL A 371 15.07 -8.42 -4.66
N TYR A 372 13.82 -8.05 -4.41
CA TYR A 372 12.65 -8.85 -4.78
C TYR A 372 12.20 -8.50 -6.20
N LEU A 373 12.07 -7.21 -6.52
CA LEU A 373 11.75 -6.72 -7.87
C LEU A 373 12.47 -5.39 -8.16
N PHE A 374 12.89 -5.18 -9.40
CA PHE A 374 13.26 -3.87 -9.92
C PHE A 374 12.01 -3.11 -10.38
N GLY A 375 12.03 -1.77 -10.32
CA GLY A 375 10.88 -0.95 -10.75
C GLY A 375 10.41 -1.24 -12.19
N SER A 376 11.35 -1.52 -13.10
CA SER A 376 11.02 -1.94 -14.48
C SER A 376 10.16 -3.19 -14.58
N GLN A 377 10.15 -4.06 -13.57
CA GLN A 377 9.32 -5.26 -13.56
C GLN A 377 7.86 -4.96 -13.22
N VAL A 378 7.58 -3.83 -12.56
CA VAL A 378 6.22 -3.33 -12.29
C VAL A 378 5.83 -2.18 -13.24
N GLY A 379 6.58 -1.99 -14.32
CA GLY A 379 6.26 -1.01 -15.35
C GLY A 379 6.71 0.42 -15.07
N ILE A 380 7.62 0.61 -14.10
CA ILE A 380 8.26 1.90 -13.81
C ILE A 380 9.52 2.05 -14.68
N SER A 381 9.68 3.20 -15.31
CA SER A 381 10.90 3.51 -16.05
C SER A 381 11.88 4.25 -15.15
N ASP A 382 13.11 3.73 -15.06
CA ASP A 382 14.22 4.49 -14.52
C ASP A 382 14.50 5.68 -15.46
N PHE A 383 14.16 6.88 -15.00
CA PHE A 383 14.46 8.12 -15.71
C PHE A 383 15.46 8.92 -14.90
N ALA A 384 16.61 9.19 -15.51
CA ALA A 384 17.63 10.05 -14.92
C ALA A 384 17.47 11.49 -15.43
N ILE A 385 17.16 12.42 -14.54
CA ILE A 385 17.21 13.87 -14.82
C ILE A 385 18.57 14.38 -14.37
N ASN A 386 19.39 14.88 -15.30
CA ASN A 386 20.74 15.37 -15.00
C ASN A 386 21.63 14.35 -14.27
N GLY A 387 21.38 13.05 -14.49
CA GLY A 387 22.10 11.96 -13.82
C GLY A 387 21.61 11.65 -12.40
N GLN A 388 20.55 12.30 -11.92
CA GLN A 388 19.83 11.88 -10.72
C GLN A 388 18.66 10.97 -11.14
N GLN A 389 18.63 9.75 -10.60
CA GLN A 389 17.43 8.92 -10.68
C GLN A 389 16.36 9.57 -9.81
N VAL A 390 15.14 9.61 -10.32
CA VAL A 390 13.99 10.27 -9.67
C VAL A 390 12.77 9.36 -9.62
N ALA A 391 12.94 8.09 -9.99
CA ALA A 391 11.89 7.08 -9.86
C ALA A 391 11.80 6.67 -8.39
N ASN A 392 10.63 6.89 -7.78
CA ASN A 392 10.32 6.47 -6.42
C ASN A 392 8.95 5.77 -6.37
N LEU A 393 8.84 4.85 -5.41
CA LEU A 393 7.59 4.26 -4.96
C LEU A 393 7.24 4.90 -3.63
N ASP A 394 6.13 5.64 -3.58
CA ASP A 394 5.71 6.35 -2.36
C ASP A 394 4.67 5.57 -1.57
N ALA A 395 3.99 4.61 -2.20
CA ALA A 395 3.19 3.63 -1.49
C ALA A 395 3.33 2.28 -2.15
N LEU A 396 3.34 1.25 -1.31
CA LEU A 396 3.45 -0.13 -1.72
C LEU A 396 2.36 -0.95 -1.05
N GLU A 397 1.69 -1.78 -1.84
CA GLU A 397 0.66 -2.70 -1.38
C GLU A 397 0.68 -3.94 -2.28
N ILE A 398 -0.11 -4.95 -1.92
CA ILE A 398 -0.33 -6.15 -2.71
C ILE A 398 -1.80 -6.34 -3.06
N ARG A 399 -2.02 -7.12 -4.09
CA ARG A 399 -3.28 -7.80 -4.32
C ARG A 399 -3.00 -9.29 -4.37
N ALA A 400 -3.25 -9.97 -3.27
CA ALA A 400 -3.32 -11.41 -3.27
C ALA A 400 -4.70 -11.84 -3.76
N SER A 401 -4.74 -12.72 -4.76
CA SER A 401 -5.92 -13.54 -4.95
C SER A 401 -5.82 -14.66 -3.94
N VAL A 402 -6.59 -14.56 -2.85
CA VAL A 402 -6.84 -15.73 -2.03
C VAL A 402 -7.70 -16.63 -2.90
N ALA A 403 -7.16 -17.77 -3.31
CA ALA A 403 -8.02 -18.82 -3.81
C ALA A 403 -9.08 -19.01 -2.70
N PRO A 404 -10.38 -18.78 -2.97
CA PRO A 404 -11.39 -18.82 -1.92
C PRO A 404 -11.16 -20.09 -1.13
N PRO A 405 -11.09 -20.02 0.21
CA PRO A 405 -10.72 -21.18 1.00
C PRO A 405 -11.57 -22.34 0.51
N CYS A 406 -10.91 -23.44 0.12
CA CYS A 406 -11.58 -24.65 -0.34
C CYS A 406 -12.28 -25.37 0.81
N ASP A 407 -12.78 -24.60 1.77
CA ASP A 407 -13.79 -24.99 2.72
C ASP A 407 -15.08 -25.21 1.92
N PRO A 408 -15.56 -26.46 1.87
CA PRO A 408 -16.78 -26.79 1.16
C PRO A 408 -17.98 -25.92 1.58
N CYS A 409 -18.06 -25.47 2.84
CA CYS A 409 -19.21 -24.70 3.30
C CYS A 409 -19.17 -23.24 2.86
N VAL A 410 -17.98 -22.64 2.82
CA VAL A 410 -17.81 -21.27 2.30
C VAL A 410 -18.02 -21.25 0.79
N LEU A 411 -17.51 -22.25 0.07
CA LEU A 411 -17.73 -22.37 -1.38
C LEU A 411 -19.19 -22.62 -1.72
N ALA A 412 -19.91 -23.43 -0.93
CA ALA A 412 -21.33 -23.71 -1.18
C ALA A 412 -22.24 -22.51 -0.92
N ASP A 413 -21.85 -21.54 -0.09
CA ASP A 413 -22.57 -20.28 0.17
C ASP A 413 -22.22 -19.22 -0.89
N VAL A 414 -22.62 -19.49 -2.14
CA VAL A 414 -22.24 -18.68 -3.31
C VAL A 414 -22.86 -17.28 -3.28
N ASN A 415 -23.97 -17.09 -2.56
CA ASN A 415 -24.54 -15.75 -2.40
C ASN A 415 -23.95 -14.97 -1.21
N MET A 416 -23.09 -15.61 -0.41
CA MET A 416 -22.43 -15.08 0.78
C MET A 416 -23.41 -14.51 1.82
N ASP A 417 -24.56 -15.16 1.99
CA ASP A 417 -25.58 -14.74 2.98
C ASP A 417 -25.36 -15.36 4.37
N GLY A 418 -24.33 -16.20 4.51
CA GLY A 418 -23.95 -16.89 5.74
C GLY A 418 -24.70 -18.22 5.94
N MET A 419 -25.51 -18.67 4.97
CA MET A 419 -26.28 -19.90 5.07
C MET A 419 -26.33 -20.67 3.75
N VAL A 420 -25.73 -21.86 3.70
CA VAL A 420 -25.88 -22.79 2.58
C VAL A 420 -27.33 -23.27 2.44
N ASN A 421 -28.04 -22.76 1.45
CA ASN A 421 -29.46 -23.00 1.21
C ASN A 421 -29.79 -22.98 -0.31
N PRO A 422 -31.02 -23.34 -0.74
CA PRO A 422 -31.33 -23.43 -2.17
C PRO A 422 -31.11 -22.15 -3.00
N ALA A 423 -30.99 -20.98 -2.36
CA ALA A 423 -30.62 -19.73 -3.02
C ALA A 423 -29.19 -19.79 -3.60
N ASP A 424 -28.28 -20.51 -2.96
CA ASP A 424 -26.90 -20.65 -3.42
C ASP A 424 -26.77 -21.42 -4.71
N PHE A 425 -27.66 -22.39 -4.96
CA PHE A 425 -27.66 -23.08 -6.24
C PHE A 425 -28.00 -22.12 -7.39
N ALA A 426 -28.92 -21.19 -7.17
CA ALA A 426 -29.24 -20.16 -8.17
C ALA A 426 -28.06 -19.19 -8.38
N ALA A 427 -27.37 -18.81 -7.29
CA ALA A 427 -26.17 -17.98 -7.34
C ALA A 427 -25.00 -18.68 -8.06
N PHE A 428 -24.77 -19.96 -7.78
CA PHE A 428 -23.80 -20.81 -8.48
C PHE A 428 -24.05 -20.83 -9.99
N ILE A 429 -25.29 -21.09 -10.42
CA ILE A 429 -25.62 -21.11 -11.86
C ILE A 429 -25.37 -19.73 -12.51
N ALA A 430 -25.65 -18.63 -11.80
CA ALA A 430 -25.38 -17.29 -12.30
C ALA A 430 -23.87 -17.03 -12.44
N ALA A 431 -23.09 -17.37 -11.42
CA ALA A 431 -21.64 -17.23 -11.40
C ALA A 431 -20.96 -18.09 -12.47
N TYR A 432 -21.38 -19.36 -12.60
CA TYR A 432 -20.87 -20.31 -13.59
C TYR A 432 -21.07 -19.82 -15.03
N ASN A 433 -22.26 -19.31 -15.34
CA ASN A 433 -22.56 -18.77 -16.69
C ASN A 433 -21.83 -17.45 -16.98
N ALA A 434 -21.48 -16.69 -15.95
CA ALA A 434 -20.71 -15.46 -16.07
C ALA A 434 -19.19 -15.70 -16.06
N GLY A 435 -18.73 -16.94 -15.79
CA GLY A 435 -17.32 -17.26 -15.66
C GLY A 435 -16.65 -16.54 -14.49
N LEU A 436 -17.36 -16.42 -13.36
CA LEU A 436 -16.83 -15.80 -12.14
C LEU A 436 -16.13 -16.85 -11.26
N ASP A 437 -14.99 -16.49 -10.68
CA ASP A 437 -14.13 -17.39 -9.89
C ASP A 437 -14.86 -18.07 -8.71
N ILE A 438 -15.91 -17.48 -8.16
CA ILE A 438 -16.75 -18.11 -7.10
C ILE A 438 -17.47 -19.39 -7.58
N ALA A 439 -17.55 -19.61 -8.89
CA ALA A 439 -18.08 -20.83 -9.48
C ALA A 439 -17.05 -21.97 -9.55
N ASP A 440 -15.76 -21.72 -9.28
CA ASP A 440 -14.75 -22.75 -9.10
C ASP A 440 -14.93 -23.39 -7.71
N GLN A 441 -15.57 -24.55 -7.69
CA GLN A 441 -16.03 -25.23 -6.48
C GLN A 441 -15.10 -26.35 -6.05
N ASN A 442 -14.15 -26.74 -6.92
CA ASN A 442 -13.11 -27.70 -6.61
C ASN A 442 -11.72 -27.04 -6.42
N CYS A 443 -11.62 -25.72 -6.61
CA CYS A 443 -10.42 -24.91 -6.51
C CYS A 443 -9.29 -25.36 -7.45
N ASP A 444 -9.61 -25.87 -8.63
CA ASP A 444 -8.57 -26.24 -9.61
C ASP A 444 -8.14 -25.09 -10.51
N GLY A 445 -8.76 -23.91 -10.33
CA GLY A 445 -8.48 -22.69 -11.08
C GLY A 445 -9.18 -22.63 -12.44
N GLU A 446 -10.00 -23.62 -12.79
CA GLU A 446 -10.76 -23.66 -14.03
C GLU A 446 -12.26 -23.84 -13.77
N ILE A 447 -13.09 -22.93 -14.26
CA ILE A 447 -14.55 -23.08 -14.20
C ILE A 447 -14.99 -24.08 -15.28
N THR A 448 -15.15 -25.34 -14.89
CA THR A 448 -15.48 -26.49 -15.74
C THR A 448 -16.73 -27.22 -15.26
N PRO A 449 -17.29 -28.18 -16.03
CA PRO A 449 -18.39 -29.00 -15.52
C PRO A 449 -18.06 -29.80 -14.24
N ALA A 450 -16.78 -29.93 -13.85
CA ALA A 450 -16.38 -30.55 -12.59
C ALA A 450 -16.88 -29.75 -11.38
N ASP A 451 -16.99 -28.43 -11.50
CA ASP A 451 -17.46 -27.54 -10.43
C ASP A 451 -18.91 -27.76 -10.06
N PHE A 452 -19.74 -28.15 -11.01
CA PHE A 452 -21.12 -28.52 -10.69
C PHE A 452 -21.16 -29.73 -9.74
N ALA A 453 -20.32 -30.73 -10.00
CA ALA A 453 -20.24 -31.91 -9.13
C ALA A 453 -19.64 -31.55 -7.76
N ALA A 454 -18.65 -30.66 -7.73
CA ALA A 454 -18.05 -30.16 -6.50
C ALA A 454 -19.04 -29.31 -5.69
N PHE A 455 -19.79 -28.39 -6.31
CA PHE A 455 -20.87 -27.63 -5.66
C PHE A 455 -21.86 -28.56 -4.96
N ILE A 456 -22.33 -29.62 -5.64
CA ILE A 456 -23.29 -30.55 -5.03
C ILE A 456 -22.65 -31.31 -3.85
N ALA A 457 -21.37 -31.67 -3.93
CA ALA A 457 -20.67 -32.29 -2.81
C ALA A 457 -20.55 -31.32 -1.62
N ASN A 458 -20.16 -30.08 -1.90
CA ASN A 458 -20.00 -29.00 -0.94
C ASN A 458 -21.33 -28.65 -0.27
N TYR A 459 -22.39 -28.43 -1.06
CA TYR A 459 -23.75 -28.13 -0.60
C TYR A 459 -24.27 -29.21 0.36
N ASN A 460 -24.18 -30.49 -0.02
CA ASN A 460 -24.66 -31.59 0.81
C ASN A 460 -23.86 -31.79 2.10
N LEU A 461 -22.61 -31.31 2.16
CA LEU A 461 -21.81 -31.37 3.37
C LEU A 461 -22.31 -30.36 4.42
N CYS A 462 -22.92 -29.26 3.97
CA CYS A 462 -23.14 -28.05 4.77
C CYS A 462 -24.62 -27.69 4.97
N SER A 463 -25.53 -28.38 4.27
CA SER A 463 -26.99 -28.25 4.41
C SER A 463 -27.61 -29.34 5.31
#